data_AF-A0A0R1YEF3-F1
#
_entry.id   AF-A0A0R1YEF3-F1
#
_cell.length_a   1.000
_cell.length_b   1.000
_cell.length_c   1.000
_cell.angle_alpha   90.00
_cell.angle_beta   90.00
_cell.angle_gamma   90.00
#
_symmetry.space_group_name_H-M   'P 1'
#
loop_
_entity.id
_entity.type
_entity.pdbx_description
1 polymer ?
#
loop_
_entity_poly.entity_id
_entity_poly.type
_entity_poly.pdbx_seq_one_letter_code
_entity_poly.pdbx_strand_id
1 'polypeptide(L)'
;MRFIKKAATLAVAGITLASYLSSISTNKVQAAATNHQIDTYIKKASLSQKIGQMFIARTPQKLGQAEHDAYKYNLGGYIVYDADMQNYTQKQFKNKMASYQKNVKLPLLVGIDQEGGSVSRLTHSGLVKSNGDEFKFPRDQYENAERAQKGSGMSTVVQYARDNASLLHKLGINWNYAPDADYSDDSSSFIYQRGFGGVKGRSSYNATANYIKNVVPAWQHDGLVAATLKHFPGYSDATDTHTDFAHVKKSKADIMKTDILPFKAGIKAGADSVMVTHVIYDKIDPTYPASLSKKVISLLRKDCKFNGVIVTDALEMGAIQNFAKKHGNQSVDVLAVKAGNDMLMTADYAKGIPAIAKAVNKGEISKSQINKSVKRILTMKNKLGLLSASDLQVRKNSKKFFKLNNISYTKKNTAVISGVAHKYAKVSLDNTDTKKVLTGKANKKGQFKLTVPLKATTQNFILNSDNYLGTNVHINSGKNQVAKKQINLNKVKYNKSNTIATISGQVADSGEEGSLTIAFKDAKTNKNLGSTVVGKDGKFSIKLSVGKKNETIKVSAQNNSDYADQNVVLKAK
;
A
#
# COMPACT_ATOMS: atom_id res chain seq x y z
N MET A 1 -0.93 31.93 78.26
CA MET A 1 -1.52 32.14 76.91
C MET A 1 -0.71 31.33 75.89
N ARG A 2 -1.42 30.52 75.09
CA ARG A 2 -1.06 29.77 73.87
C ARG A 2 0.37 29.83 73.24
N PHE A 3 1.01 28.65 73.16
CA PHE A 3 1.24 27.81 71.94
C PHE A 3 2.02 28.32 70.69
N ILE A 4 2.78 27.37 70.08
CA ILE A 4 3.10 27.16 68.62
C ILE A 4 4.30 27.96 68.04
N LYS A 5 5.26 27.45 67.23
CA LYS A 5 5.58 26.14 66.62
C LYS A 5 7.02 26.16 66.03
N LYS A 6 7.65 24.97 66.09
CA LYS A 6 8.50 24.28 65.08
C LYS A 6 9.90 24.81 64.71
N ALA A 7 10.87 24.06 65.25
CA ALA A 7 12.19 23.82 64.68
C ALA A 7 12.20 22.59 63.73
N ALA A 8 13.27 22.54 62.94
CA ALA A 8 13.93 21.39 62.32
C ALA A 8 13.28 20.70 61.09
N THR A 9 13.88 20.90 59.91
CA THR A 9 14.45 19.81 59.08
C THR A 9 15.17 20.39 57.85
N LEU A 10 16.51 20.34 57.84
CA LEU A 10 17.34 20.74 56.70
C LEU A 10 18.59 19.85 56.65
N ALA A 11 18.41 18.54 56.52
CA ALA A 11 19.54 17.60 56.32
C ALA A 11 19.11 16.18 55.84
N VAL A 12 18.11 16.03 54.97
CA VAL A 12 17.87 14.73 54.28
C VAL A 12 17.27 15.00 52.88
N ALA A 13 18.01 15.62 51.98
CA ALA A 13 17.59 15.78 50.58
C ALA A 13 18.74 15.60 49.56
N GLY A 14 19.90 15.10 49.99
CA GLY A 14 21.09 14.96 49.14
C GLY A 14 21.34 13.58 48.56
N ILE A 15 20.68 12.52 49.05
CA ILE A 15 21.04 11.12 48.71
C ILE A 15 19.92 10.37 47.95
N THR A 16 18.70 10.91 47.87
CA THR A 16 17.57 10.26 47.16
C THR A 16 17.41 10.64 45.69
N LEU A 17 18.16 11.62 45.17
CA LEU A 17 18.07 12.01 43.75
C LEU A 17 18.99 11.22 42.82
N ALA A 18 20.09 10.66 43.33
CA ALA A 18 21.06 9.91 42.53
C ALA A 18 20.59 8.48 42.18
N SER A 19 19.77 7.86 43.03
CA SER A 19 19.24 6.51 42.82
C SER A 19 17.98 6.45 41.94
N TYR A 20 17.33 7.59 41.67
CA TYR A 20 16.20 7.66 40.73
C TYR A 20 16.59 7.93 39.27
N LEU A 21 17.85 8.29 39.01
CA LEU A 21 18.36 8.56 37.65
C LEU A 21 18.94 7.31 36.95
N SER A 22 18.93 6.14 37.59
CA SER A 22 19.61 4.94 37.09
C SER A 22 18.72 3.95 36.32
N SER A 23 17.47 4.29 36.02
CA SER A 23 16.54 3.39 35.30
C SER A 23 15.80 4.02 34.13
N ILE A 24 16.25 5.20 33.66
CA ILE A 24 15.90 5.64 32.31
C ILE A 24 16.69 4.75 31.35
N SER A 25 16.06 3.68 30.91
CA SER A 25 16.44 2.96 29.69
C SER A 25 16.59 4.00 28.59
N THR A 26 17.83 4.43 28.33
CA THR A 26 18.18 5.18 27.14
C THR A 26 17.87 4.26 25.97
N ASN A 27 16.67 4.37 25.41
CA ASN A 27 16.43 3.94 24.05
C ASN A 27 17.44 4.74 23.23
N LYS A 28 18.59 4.13 22.90
CA LYS A 28 19.55 4.72 21.97
C LYS A 28 18.75 5.06 20.72
N VAL A 29 18.48 6.35 20.51
CA VAL A 29 17.91 6.85 19.26
C VAL A 29 18.88 6.37 18.19
N GLN A 30 18.44 5.41 17.39
CA GLN A 30 19.35 4.78 16.46
C GLN A 30 19.66 5.78 15.36
N ALA A 31 20.94 6.16 15.25
CA ALA A 31 21.37 7.20 14.31
C ALA A 31 20.95 6.83 12.87
N ALA A 32 20.45 7.83 12.14
CA ALA A 32 20.08 7.69 10.74
C ALA A 32 21.25 7.14 9.91
N ALA A 33 20.94 6.34 8.89
CA ALA A 33 21.96 5.80 8.00
C ALA A 33 22.63 6.91 7.17
N THR A 34 23.94 6.80 6.99
CA THR A 34 24.71 7.70 6.12
C THR A 34 24.57 7.31 4.65
N ASN A 35 24.75 8.27 3.74
CA ASN A 35 24.79 7.98 2.29
C ASN A 35 25.87 6.94 1.93
N HIS A 36 27.01 6.96 2.63
CA HIS A 36 28.07 5.97 2.46
C HIS A 36 27.61 4.55 2.82
N GLN A 37 26.83 4.37 3.89
CA GLN A 37 26.26 3.08 4.26
C GLN A 37 25.25 2.58 3.23
N ILE A 38 24.39 3.47 2.71
CA ILE A 38 23.43 3.15 1.63
C ILE A 38 24.20 2.68 0.39
N ASP A 39 25.22 3.43 -0.04
CA ASP A 39 26.03 3.08 -1.21
C ASP A 39 26.78 1.75 -1.01
N THR A 40 27.27 1.50 0.21
CA THR A 40 27.91 0.23 0.58
C THR A 40 26.94 -0.94 0.49
N TYR A 41 25.71 -0.78 1.00
CA TYR A 41 24.67 -1.80 0.86
C TYR A 41 24.37 -2.09 -0.63
N ILE A 42 24.17 -1.06 -1.45
CA ILE A 42 23.83 -1.23 -2.88
C ILE A 42 24.94 -1.97 -3.65
N LYS A 43 26.21 -1.70 -3.32
CA LYS A 43 27.36 -2.41 -3.89
C LYS A 43 27.37 -3.89 -3.52
N LYS A 44 27.01 -4.24 -2.28
CA LYS A 44 27.08 -5.61 -1.74
C LYS A 44 25.81 -6.43 -1.97
N ALA A 45 24.64 -5.79 -2.07
CA ALA A 45 23.35 -6.46 -2.22
C ALA A 45 23.25 -7.18 -3.56
N SER A 46 22.62 -8.36 -3.56
CA SER A 46 22.35 -9.11 -4.79
C SER A 46 21.37 -8.35 -5.70
N LEU A 47 21.37 -8.70 -6.98
CA LEU A 47 20.43 -8.10 -7.94
C LEU A 47 18.97 -8.33 -7.52
N SER A 48 18.62 -9.53 -7.06
CA SER A 48 17.25 -9.83 -6.58
C SER A 48 16.88 -9.06 -5.31
N GLN A 49 17.83 -8.83 -4.39
CA GLN A 49 17.56 -7.99 -3.21
C GLN A 49 17.26 -6.55 -3.63
N LYS A 50 18.04 -6.01 -4.58
CA LYS A 50 17.84 -4.67 -5.13
C LYS A 50 16.51 -4.54 -5.86
N ILE A 51 16.19 -5.46 -6.77
CA ILE A 51 14.93 -5.47 -7.49
C ILE A 51 13.74 -5.64 -6.53
N GLY A 52 13.86 -6.47 -5.50
CA GLY A 52 12.81 -6.63 -4.48
C GLY A 52 12.41 -5.32 -3.81
N GLN A 53 13.39 -4.44 -3.53
CA GLN A 53 13.12 -3.11 -2.96
C GLN A 53 12.31 -2.21 -3.89
N MET A 54 12.24 -2.50 -5.19
CA MET A 54 11.47 -1.75 -6.17
C MET A 54 10.00 -2.15 -6.20
N PHE A 55 9.51 -3.03 -5.31
CA PHE A 55 8.10 -3.42 -5.27
C PHE A 55 7.38 -2.86 -4.05
N ILE A 56 6.24 -2.22 -4.29
CA ILE A 56 5.17 -2.02 -3.32
C ILE A 56 4.06 -2.99 -3.67
N ALA A 57 3.88 -4.00 -2.82
CA ALA A 57 2.83 -4.98 -3.01
C ALA A 57 1.54 -4.53 -2.34
N ARG A 58 0.39 -4.98 -2.85
CA ARG A 58 -0.81 -4.98 -2.03
C ARG A 58 -0.66 -5.99 -0.90
N THR A 59 -1.08 -5.63 0.32
CA THR A 59 -1.06 -6.55 1.47
C THR A 59 -1.85 -7.83 1.16
N PRO A 60 -1.22 -9.02 1.18
CA PRO A 60 -1.92 -10.28 1.00
C PRO A 60 -2.87 -10.57 2.16
N GLN A 61 -4.06 -11.08 1.87
CA GLN A 61 -5.02 -11.46 2.92
C GLN A 61 -4.85 -12.89 3.44
N LYS A 62 -4.10 -13.72 2.71
CA LYS A 62 -3.79 -15.07 3.18
C LYS A 62 -2.91 -14.97 4.42
N LEU A 63 -3.32 -15.65 5.49
CA LEU A 63 -2.64 -15.65 6.77
C LEU A 63 -1.14 -15.94 6.63
N GLY A 64 -0.32 -15.00 7.12
CA GLY A 64 1.13 -15.10 7.12
C GLY A 64 1.85 -14.87 5.79
N GLN A 65 1.09 -14.67 4.71
CA GLN A 65 1.66 -14.50 3.38
C GLN A 65 2.43 -13.16 3.27
N ALA A 66 1.97 -12.10 3.94
CA ALA A 66 2.63 -10.80 3.95
C ALA A 66 4.05 -10.87 4.55
N GLU A 67 4.23 -11.53 5.69
CA GLU A 67 5.54 -11.67 6.34
C GLU A 67 6.47 -12.56 5.53
N HIS A 68 5.92 -13.66 4.99
CA HIS A 68 6.65 -14.53 4.09
C HIS A 68 7.18 -13.77 2.87
N ASP A 69 6.32 -13.04 2.16
CA ASP A 69 6.68 -12.41 0.89
C ASP A 69 7.62 -11.23 1.08
N ALA A 70 7.40 -10.42 2.11
CA ALA A 70 8.30 -9.31 2.45
C ALA A 70 9.73 -9.81 2.72
N TYR A 71 9.87 -10.90 3.47
CA TYR A 71 11.17 -11.51 3.74
C TYR A 71 11.78 -12.20 2.50
N LYS A 72 10.99 -13.09 1.85
CA LYS A 72 11.46 -13.92 0.74
C LYS A 72 11.90 -13.07 -0.44
N TYR A 73 11.07 -12.11 -0.83
CA TYR A 73 11.30 -11.28 -2.01
C TYR A 73 12.02 -9.97 -1.68
N ASN A 74 12.35 -9.71 -0.41
CA ASN A 74 12.99 -8.48 0.03
C ASN A 74 12.20 -7.25 -0.45
N LEU A 75 10.88 -7.26 -0.23
CA LEU A 75 9.97 -6.24 -0.77
C LEU A 75 10.32 -4.83 -0.24
N GLY A 76 10.08 -3.82 -1.06
CA GLY A 76 10.25 -2.42 -0.70
C GLY A 76 9.21 -1.96 0.32
N GLY A 77 7.99 -2.48 0.21
CA GLY A 77 6.88 -2.12 1.07
C GLY A 77 5.54 -2.74 0.69
N TYR A 78 4.51 -2.30 1.38
CA TYR A 78 3.11 -2.66 1.14
C TYR A 78 2.24 -1.41 0.96
N ILE A 79 1.16 -1.53 0.20
CA ILE A 79 0.00 -0.64 0.28
C ILE A 79 -1.14 -1.33 1.05
N VAL A 80 -1.79 -0.58 1.95
CA VAL A 80 -2.96 -1.02 2.71
C VAL A 80 -4.24 -0.36 2.17
N TYR A 81 -5.32 -1.13 2.17
CA TYR A 81 -6.67 -0.68 1.80
C TYR A 81 -7.61 -0.73 3.00
N ASP A 82 -8.82 -0.21 2.86
CA ASP A 82 -9.88 -0.26 3.88
C ASP A 82 -10.13 -1.70 4.37
N ALA A 83 -10.14 -2.69 3.48
CA ALA A 83 -10.23 -4.11 3.82
C ALA A 83 -9.13 -4.59 4.80
N ASP A 84 -7.94 -3.99 4.79
CA ASP A 84 -6.85 -4.35 5.70
C ASP A 84 -7.07 -3.83 7.14
N MET A 85 -7.98 -2.87 7.29
CA MET A 85 -8.27 -2.12 8.52
C MET A 85 -9.65 -2.47 9.12
N GLN A 86 -10.54 -3.12 8.35
CA GLN A 86 -11.85 -3.56 8.81
C GLN A 86 -11.74 -4.45 10.05
N ASN A 87 -12.60 -4.20 11.04
CA ASN A 87 -12.68 -4.94 12.32
C ASN A 87 -11.43 -4.80 13.22
N TYR A 88 -10.54 -3.86 12.95
CA TYR A 88 -9.45 -3.51 13.84
C TYR A 88 -9.81 -2.27 14.67
N THR A 89 -9.34 -2.25 15.91
CA THR A 89 -9.10 -0.98 16.61
C THR A 89 -7.77 -0.38 16.13
N GLN A 90 -7.57 0.93 16.30
CA GLN A 90 -6.32 1.60 15.94
C GLN A 90 -5.08 0.93 16.55
N LYS A 91 -5.15 0.52 17.83
CA LYS A 91 -4.07 -0.19 18.52
C LYS A 91 -3.73 -1.53 17.84
N GLN A 92 -4.76 -2.27 17.43
CA GLN A 92 -4.59 -3.57 16.79
C GLN A 92 -4.02 -3.44 15.38
N PHE A 93 -4.49 -2.45 14.62
CA PHE A 93 -3.93 -2.16 13.30
C PHE A 93 -2.46 -1.72 13.37
N LYS A 94 -2.11 -0.84 14.33
CA LYS A 94 -0.72 -0.47 14.59
C LYS A 94 0.15 -1.70 14.90
N ASN A 95 -0.34 -2.61 15.74
CA ASN A 95 0.37 -3.86 16.06
C ASN A 95 0.54 -4.77 14.83
N LYS A 96 -0.46 -4.82 13.93
CA LYS A 96 -0.37 -5.50 12.64
C LYS A 96 0.75 -4.91 11.78
N MET A 97 0.82 -3.58 11.63
CA MET A 97 1.90 -2.92 10.87
C MET A 97 3.29 -3.18 11.49
N ALA A 98 3.41 -3.09 12.81
CA ALA A 98 4.66 -3.40 13.51
C ALA A 98 5.10 -4.86 13.31
N SER A 99 4.15 -5.79 13.20
CA SER A 99 4.47 -7.21 12.96
C SER A 99 5.13 -7.45 11.60
N TYR A 100 4.71 -6.71 10.57
CA TYR A 100 5.32 -6.79 9.23
C TYR A 100 6.77 -6.31 9.22
N GLN A 101 7.16 -5.45 10.17
CA GLN A 101 8.53 -4.95 10.29
C GLN A 101 9.47 -5.94 11.03
N LYS A 102 8.97 -6.88 11.84
CA LYS A 102 9.77 -7.67 12.80
C LYS A 102 10.86 -8.55 12.16
N ASN A 103 10.62 -9.08 10.96
CA ASN A 103 11.50 -10.07 10.35
C ASN A 103 12.08 -9.64 9.00
N VAL A 104 11.70 -8.49 8.46
CA VAL A 104 12.19 -8.01 7.17
C VAL A 104 13.67 -7.63 7.26
N LYS A 105 14.36 -7.71 6.12
CA LYS A 105 15.79 -7.36 6.06
C LYS A 105 16.02 -5.86 6.01
N LEU A 106 15.10 -5.15 5.36
CA LEU A 106 15.04 -3.72 5.31
C LEU A 106 13.63 -3.29 5.74
N PRO A 107 13.50 -2.22 6.52
CA PRO A 107 12.22 -1.64 6.92
C PRO A 107 11.31 -1.42 5.70
N LEU A 108 10.04 -1.77 5.82
CA LEU A 108 9.03 -1.60 4.77
C LEU A 108 8.51 -0.17 4.75
N LEU A 109 8.29 0.34 3.55
CA LEU A 109 7.35 1.44 3.34
C LEU A 109 5.92 0.86 3.46
N VAL A 110 5.05 1.56 4.15
CA VAL A 110 3.64 1.20 4.32
C VAL A 110 2.82 2.37 3.80
N GLY A 111 2.26 2.17 2.61
CA GLY A 111 1.51 3.14 1.82
C GLY A 111 0.00 3.07 2.04
N ILE A 112 -0.70 4.19 1.85
CA ILE A 112 -2.17 4.29 1.87
C ILE A 112 -2.64 5.38 0.88
N ASP A 113 -3.85 5.27 0.33
CA ASP A 113 -4.52 6.39 -0.34
C ASP A 113 -5.41 7.15 0.64
N GLN A 114 -4.85 8.13 1.34
CA GLN A 114 -5.58 8.98 2.28
C GLN A 114 -5.63 10.41 1.76
N GLU A 115 -6.35 10.64 0.65
CA GLU A 115 -6.55 11.94 0.00
C GLU A 115 -7.58 12.79 0.75
N GLY A 116 -8.68 12.16 1.17
CA GLY A 116 -9.90 12.83 1.60
C GLY A 116 -11.06 12.59 0.63
N GLY A 117 -12.25 13.01 1.04
CA GLY A 117 -13.55 12.67 0.47
C GLY A 117 -13.68 11.19 0.17
N SER A 118 -14.02 10.90 -1.08
CA SER A 118 -14.16 9.53 -1.56
C SER A 118 -12.86 8.74 -1.63
N VAL A 119 -11.67 9.32 -1.49
CA VAL A 119 -10.44 8.52 -1.43
C VAL A 119 -9.83 8.64 -0.04
N SER A 120 -10.52 8.03 0.92
CA SER A 120 -10.19 8.02 2.34
C SER A 120 -10.32 6.61 2.91
N ARG A 121 -9.24 5.81 2.86
CA ARG A 121 -9.29 4.43 3.37
C ARG A 121 -9.59 4.39 4.88
N LEU A 122 -9.13 5.38 5.66
CA LEU A 122 -9.44 5.46 7.09
C LEU A 122 -10.93 5.67 7.37
N THR A 123 -11.62 6.54 6.61
CA THR A 123 -13.08 6.69 6.72
C THR A 123 -13.75 5.35 6.43
N HIS A 124 -13.51 4.78 5.25
CA HIS A 124 -14.28 3.65 4.75
C HIS A 124 -13.99 2.35 5.51
N SER A 125 -12.85 2.24 6.16
CA SER A 125 -12.54 1.11 7.04
C SER A 125 -13.32 1.11 8.36
N GLY A 126 -13.85 2.26 8.79
CA GLY A 126 -14.42 2.45 10.13
C GLY A 126 -13.38 2.40 11.28
N LEU A 127 -12.08 2.38 10.96
CA LEU A 127 -10.98 2.33 11.95
C LEU A 127 -10.92 3.61 12.80
N VAL A 128 -11.29 4.73 12.20
CA VAL A 128 -11.32 6.06 12.84
C VAL A 128 -12.76 6.57 12.76
N LYS A 129 -13.47 6.51 13.89
CA LYS A 129 -14.78 7.13 14.05
C LYS A 129 -14.57 8.51 14.66
N SER A 130 -14.56 9.56 13.85
CA SER A 130 -14.66 10.95 14.33
C SER A 130 -16.11 11.38 14.20
N ASN A 131 -16.60 12.24 15.10
CA ASN A 131 -17.97 12.75 15.08
C ASN A 131 -18.30 13.37 13.71
N GLY A 132 -19.12 12.66 12.93
CA GLY A 132 -19.78 13.18 11.74
C GLY A 132 -19.10 12.93 10.40
N ASP A 133 -18.37 11.81 10.21
CA ASP A 133 -17.89 11.27 8.92
C ASP A 133 -17.42 12.37 7.94
N GLU A 134 -16.15 12.68 7.84
CA GLU A 134 -15.35 12.13 6.76
C GLU A 134 -14.08 12.96 6.72
N PHE A 135 -12.97 12.33 6.34
CA PHE A 135 -11.92 13.14 5.78
C PHE A 135 -12.51 13.86 4.55
N LYS A 136 -12.77 15.17 4.60
CA LYS A 136 -13.48 15.90 3.52
C LYS A 136 -12.63 16.01 2.26
N PHE A 137 -13.22 16.29 1.10
CA PHE A 137 -12.45 16.63 -0.09
C PHE A 137 -11.58 17.87 0.16
N PRO A 138 -10.35 17.95 -0.41
CA PRO A 138 -9.45 19.09 -0.19
C PRO A 138 -10.08 20.46 -0.45
N ARG A 139 -10.88 20.59 -1.52
CA ARG A 139 -11.61 21.82 -1.84
C ARG A 139 -12.65 22.15 -0.76
N ASP A 140 -13.43 21.17 -0.33
CA ASP A 140 -14.47 21.39 0.68
C ASP A 140 -13.88 21.78 2.03
N GLN A 141 -12.72 21.25 2.40
CA GLN A 141 -11.99 21.68 3.61
C GLN A 141 -11.69 23.18 3.55
N TYR A 142 -11.13 23.64 2.43
CA TYR A 142 -10.80 25.04 2.22
C TYR A 142 -12.04 25.93 2.22
N GLU A 143 -13.04 25.60 1.41
CA GLU A 143 -14.21 26.45 1.24
C GLU A 143 -15.08 26.51 2.50
N ASN A 144 -15.22 25.41 3.23
CA ASN A 144 -15.94 25.42 4.51
C ASN A 144 -15.24 26.32 5.53
N ALA A 145 -13.91 26.26 5.60
CA ALA A 145 -13.13 27.11 6.49
C ALA A 145 -13.21 28.60 6.07
N GLU A 146 -13.09 28.92 4.78
CA GLU A 146 -13.29 30.29 4.28
C GLU A 146 -14.70 30.84 4.58
N ARG A 147 -15.73 30.00 4.47
CA ARG A 147 -17.12 30.38 4.82
C ARG A 147 -17.29 30.61 6.32
N ALA A 148 -16.67 29.78 7.16
CA ALA A 148 -16.75 29.91 8.62
C ALA A 148 -15.94 31.10 9.14
N GLN A 149 -14.76 31.33 8.58
CA GLN A 149 -13.88 32.46 8.90
C GLN A 149 -13.04 32.83 7.67
N LYS A 150 -13.32 33.99 7.07
CA LYS A 150 -12.62 34.49 5.89
C LYS A 150 -11.09 34.55 6.12
N GLY A 151 -10.32 34.01 5.19
CA GLY A 151 -8.86 33.93 5.24
C GLY A 151 -8.29 32.71 5.98
N SER A 152 -9.15 31.84 6.53
CA SER A 152 -8.71 30.65 7.29
C SER A 152 -8.56 29.38 6.45
N GLY A 153 -8.93 29.40 5.17
CA GLY A 153 -9.04 28.23 4.31
C GLY A 153 -7.73 27.46 4.18
N MET A 154 -6.68 28.13 3.73
CA MET A 154 -5.38 27.47 3.50
C MET A 154 -4.73 27.03 4.81
N SER A 155 -4.81 27.82 5.88
CA SER A 155 -4.27 27.44 7.20
C SER A 155 -4.98 26.21 7.75
N THR A 156 -6.30 26.11 7.57
CA THR A 156 -7.08 24.95 7.99
C THR A 156 -6.68 23.70 7.22
N VAL A 157 -6.55 23.80 5.90
CA VAL A 157 -6.09 22.70 5.04
C VAL A 157 -4.67 22.22 5.40
N VAL A 158 -3.75 23.14 5.71
CA VAL A 158 -2.40 22.81 6.16
C VAL A 158 -2.43 22.09 7.51
N GLN A 159 -3.22 22.58 8.46
CA GLN A 159 -3.38 21.92 9.76
C GLN A 159 -3.96 20.52 9.60
N TYR A 160 -4.96 20.39 8.75
CA TYR A 160 -5.59 19.11 8.41
C TYR A 160 -4.58 18.08 7.88
N ALA A 161 -3.73 18.48 6.93
CA ALA A 161 -2.68 17.62 6.40
C ALA A 161 -1.67 17.20 7.48
N ARG A 162 -1.30 18.08 8.42
CA ARG A 162 -0.44 17.74 9.57
C ARG A 162 -1.10 16.74 10.50
N ASP A 163 -2.35 16.96 10.87
CA ASP A 163 -3.07 16.07 11.79
C ASP A 163 -3.24 14.68 11.19
N ASN A 164 -3.52 14.62 9.89
CA ASN A 164 -3.67 13.36 9.17
C ASN A 164 -2.32 12.61 9.03
N ALA A 165 -1.23 13.31 8.72
CA ALA A 165 0.12 12.72 8.75
C ALA A 165 0.46 12.13 10.12
N SER A 166 0.17 12.87 11.19
CA SER A 166 0.36 12.42 12.57
C SER A 166 -0.47 11.17 12.89
N LEU A 167 -1.72 11.11 12.42
CA LEU A 167 -2.60 9.95 12.59
C LEU A 167 -2.07 8.72 11.83
N LEU A 168 -1.71 8.87 10.56
CA LEU A 168 -1.14 7.81 9.74
C LEU A 168 0.13 7.23 10.39
N HIS A 169 1.04 8.09 10.83
CA HIS A 169 2.26 7.68 11.51
C HIS A 169 1.97 6.90 12.81
N LYS A 170 1.00 7.37 13.62
CA LYS A 170 0.56 6.67 14.85
C LYS A 170 0.04 5.26 14.54
N LEU A 171 -0.56 5.04 13.37
CA LEU A 171 -1.06 3.75 12.89
C LEU A 171 0.03 2.86 12.25
N GLY A 172 1.26 3.36 12.11
CA GLY A 172 2.38 2.64 11.47
C GLY A 172 2.41 2.76 9.94
N ILE A 173 1.67 3.72 9.38
CA ILE A 173 1.70 4.10 7.97
C ILE A 173 2.73 5.23 7.82
N ASN A 174 3.62 5.11 6.83
CA ASN A 174 4.74 6.05 6.65
C ASN A 174 4.84 6.59 5.21
N TRP A 175 3.86 6.28 4.35
CA TRP A 175 3.76 6.83 3.01
C TRP A 175 2.28 7.10 2.68
N ASN A 176 1.94 8.33 2.34
CA ASN A 176 0.61 8.68 1.83
C ASN A 176 0.70 8.92 0.32
N TYR A 177 -0.17 8.27 -0.45
CA TYR A 177 -0.37 8.53 -1.86
C TYR A 177 -1.29 9.74 -2.04
N ALA A 178 -0.88 10.87 -1.49
CA ALA A 178 -1.55 12.16 -1.55
C ALA A 178 -0.48 13.25 -1.40
N PRO A 179 -0.75 14.49 -1.84
CA PRO A 179 -1.99 14.98 -2.43
C PRO A 179 -2.21 14.59 -3.91
N ASP A 180 -3.48 14.58 -4.33
CA ASP A 180 -3.85 14.60 -5.75
C ASP A 180 -3.51 15.99 -6.35
N ALA A 181 -2.59 15.98 -7.30
CA ALA A 181 -2.06 17.12 -8.04
C ALA A 181 -2.71 17.29 -9.42
N ASP A 182 -3.66 16.42 -9.78
CA ASP A 182 -4.49 16.60 -10.96
C ASP A 182 -5.44 17.81 -10.80
N TYR A 183 -5.94 18.30 -11.91
CA TYR A 183 -6.99 19.32 -11.95
C TYR A 183 -7.96 19.02 -13.10
N SER A 184 -9.21 19.41 -12.91
CA SER A 184 -10.23 19.45 -13.94
C SER A 184 -11.10 20.68 -13.70
N ASP A 185 -11.46 21.38 -14.76
CA ASP A 185 -12.52 22.40 -14.74
C ASP A 185 -13.89 21.81 -15.15
N ASP A 186 -13.91 20.58 -15.65
CA ASP A 186 -15.13 19.82 -15.96
C ASP A 186 -15.63 19.09 -14.72
N SER A 187 -16.80 19.50 -14.22
CA SER A 187 -17.43 18.90 -13.04
C SER A 187 -17.89 17.44 -13.23
N SER A 188 -17.98 16.98 -14.48
CA SER A 188 -18.29 15.58 -14.81
C SER A 188 -17.05 14.68 -14.83
N SER A 189 -15.85 15.26 -14.84
CA SER A 189 -14.60 14.50 -14.77
C SER A 189 -14.48 13.75 -13.43
N PHE A 190 -14.06 12.49 -13.49
CA PHE A 190 -13.91 11.64 -12.31
C PHE A 190 -12.84 12.16 -11.32
N ILE A 191 -11.90 13.00 -11.78
CA ILE A 191 -10.87 13.65 -10.95
C ILE A 191 -11.38 14.92 -10.27
N TYR A 192 -12.46 15.54 -10.77
CA TYR A 192 -12.87 16.89 -10.40
C TYR A 192 -13.02 17.13 -8.89
N GLN A 193 -13.59 16.16 -8.17
CA GLN A 193 -13.81 16.28 -6.73
C GLN A 193 -12.60 15.83 -5.89
N ARG A 194 -11.73 14.96 -6.43
CA ARG A 194 -10.59 14.37 -5.69
C ARG A 194 -9.49 15.40 -5.42
N GLY A 195 -9.17 16.20 -6.43
CA GLY A 195 -8.19 17.27 -6.33
C GLY A 195 -8.74 18.54 -5.66
N PHE A 196 -7.90 19.57 -5.62
CA PHE A 196 -8.29 20.90 -5.14
C PHE A 196 -9.03 21.76 -6.19
N GLY A 197 -9.06 21.32 -7.45
CA GLY A 197 -9.55 22.08 -8.62
C GLY A 197 -11.01 22.53 -8.54
N GLY A 198 -11.54 23.19 -9.57
CA GLY A 198 -12.92 23.69 -9.58
C GLY A 198 -13.21 24.91 -8.69
N VAL A 199 -12.18 25.58 -8.15
CA VAL A 199 -12.32 26.93 -7.57
C VAL A 199 -12.73 27.88 -8.70
N LYS A 200 -13.90 28.51 -8.60
CA LYS A 200 -14.54 29.31 -9.67
C LYS A 200 -13.53 30.19 -10.43
N GLY A 201 -13.34 29.89 -11.72
CA GLY A 201 -12.53 30.65 -12.67
C GLY A 201 -11.70 29.73 -13.59
N ARG A 202 -11.47 30.15 -14.84
CA ARG A 202 -10.63 29.44 -15.83
C ARG A 202 -9.14 29.48 -15.41
N SER A 203 -8.74 28.77 -14.35
CA SER A 203 -7.34 28.64 -13.86
C SER A 203 -7.21 27.71 -12.65
N SER A 204 -8.04 26.66 -12.52
CA SER A 204 -8.01 25.81 -11.32
C SER A 204 -6.67 25.11 -11.09
N TYR A 205 -5.86 24.87 -12.13
CA TYR A 205 -4.49 24.39 -12.02
C TYR A 205 -3.58 25.30 -11.17
N ASN A 206 -3.78 26.63 -11.17
CA ASN A 206 -3.04 27.55 -10.30
C ASN A 206 -3.46 27.40 -8.83
N ALA A 207 -4.77 27.24 -8.59
CA ALA A 207 -5.29 26.98 -7.25
C ALA A 207 -4.77 25.64 -6.71
N THR A 208 -4.79 24.58 -7.53
CA THR A 208 -4.19 23.29 -7.20
C THR A 208 -2.69 23.45 -6.92
N ALA A 209 -1.93 24.15 -7.76
CA ALA A 209 -0.50 24.38 -7.51
C ALA A 209 -0.23 25.10 -6.18
N ASN A 210 -1.05 26.11 -5.82
CA ASN A 210 -0.95 26.78 -4.53
C ASN A 210 -1.29 25.84 -3.36
N TYR A 211 -2.35 25.04 -3.47
CA TYR A 211 -2.69 24.01 -2.49
C TYR A 211 -1.53 23.02 -2.30
N ILE A 212 -1.04 22.40 -3.38
CA ILE A 212 0.03 21.41 -3.37
C ILE A 212 1.31 21.96 -2.71
N LYS A 213 1.69 23.20 -3.04
CA LYS A 213 2.85 23.88 -2.44
C LYS A 213 2.77 23.95 -0.92
N ASN A 214 1.56 24.11 -0.36
CA ASN A 214 1.34 24.25 1.08
C ASN A 214 1.17 22.89 1.78
N VAL A 215 0.46 21.94 1.17
CA VAL A 215 0.17 20.66 1.84
C VAL A 215 1.30 19.65 1.78
N VAL A 216 2.19 19.68 0.78
CA VAL A 216 3.32 18.74 0.70
C VAL A 216 4.23 18.84 1.94
N PRO A 217 4.71 20.03 2.36
CA PRO A 217 5.48 20.16 3.60
C PRO A 217 4.67 19.78 4.85
N ALA A 218 3.36 20.05 4.86
CA ALA A 218 2.47 19.73 5.96
C ALA A 218 2.33 18.21 6.17
N TRP A 219 2.14 17.46 5.08
CA TRP A 219 2.11 16.00 5.10
C TRP A 219 3.44 15.39 5.54
N GLN A 220 4.55 15.99 5.11
CA GLN A 220 5.90 15.50 5.39
C GLN A 220 6.52 16.04 6.69
N HIS A 221 5.75 16.76 7.51
CA HIS A 221 6.28 17.36 8.74
C HIS A 221 6.92 16.31 9.64
N ASP A 222 8.04 16.70 10.27
CA ASP A 222 8.86 15.87 11.15
C ASP A 222 9.33 14.53 10.55
N GLY A 223 9.27 14.37 9.23
CA GLY A 223 9.64 13.12 8.55
C GLY A 223 8.70 11.95 8.87
N LEU A 224 7.47 12.22 9.33
CA LEU A 224 6.55 11.18 9.81
C LEU A 224 6.01 10.30 8.67
N VAL A 225 5.64 10.91 7.54
CA VAL A 225 4.97 10.29 6.40
C VAL A 225 5.48 10.92 5.09
N ALA A 226 5.83 10.13 4.09
CA ALA A 226 6.17 10.63 2.75
C ALA A 226 4.91 11.07 1.99
N ALA A 227 5.00 12.14 1.20
CA ALA A 227 3.91 12.58 0.33
C ALA A 227 4.17 12.18 -1.14
N THR A 228 3.10 11.91 -1.88
CA THR A 228 3.14 11.53 -3.29
C THR A 228 2.26 12.43 -4.12
N LEU A 229 2.86 13.15 -5.07
CA LEU A 229 2.08 13.86 -6.09
C LEU A 229 1.53 12.86 -7.09
N LYS A 230 0.25 12.93 -7.41
CA LYS A 230 -0.37 12.04 -8.39
C LYS A 230 -1.47 12.74 -9.21
N HIS A 231 -1.78 12.30 -10.43
CA HIS A 231 -1.14 11.22 -11.17
C HIS A 231 -0.36 11.81 -12.36
N PHE A 232 0.98 11.86 -12.26
CA PHE A 232 1.82 12.53 -13.25
C PHE A 232 1.67 11.90 -14.64
N PRO A 233 1.61 12.70 -15.73
CA PRO A 233 1.75 14.16 -15.79
C PRO A 233 0.44 14.96 -15.63
N GLY A 234 -0.66 14.31 -15.26
CA GLY A 234 -1.96 14.95 -15.05
C GLY A 234 -3.08 14.23 -15.80
N TYR A 235 -4.10 13.73 -15.11
CA TYR A 235 -5.24 13.06 -15.77
C TYR A 235 -6.03 13.97 -16.73
N SER A 236 -5.97 15.30 -16.55
CA SER A 236 -6.84 16.25 -17.23
C SER A 236 -8.31 15.82 -17.11
N ASP A 237 -9.00 15.72 -18.24
CA ASP A 237 -10.41 15.29 -18.37
C ASP A 237 -10.48 13.89 -19.00
N ALA A 238 -9.39 13.12 -18.93
CA ALA A 238 -9.36 11.77 -19.47
C ALA A 238 -10.32 10.87 -18.69
N THR A 239 -10.83 9.83 -19.35
CA THR A 239 -11.66 8.82 -18.70
C THR A 239 -10.85 7.99 -17.70
N ASP A 240 -11.57 7.32 -16.81
CA ASP A 240 -10.98 6.45 -15.79
C ASP A 240 -10.20 5.26 -16.40
N THR A 241 -8.93 5.08 -15.97
CA THR A 241 -8.04 4.02 -16.49
C THR A 241 -8.16 2.67 -15.78
N HIS A 242 -8.97 2.57 -14.72
CA HIS A 242 -9.22 1.30 -14.04
C HIS A 242 -9.95 0.29 -14.95
N THR A 243 -10.75 0.78 -15.90
CA THR A 243 -11.60 -0.06 -16.76
C THR A 243 -11.05 -0.26 -18.17
N ASP A 244 -10.51 0.78 -18.81
CA ASP A 244 -9.89 0.70 -20.15
C ASP A 244 -8.87 1.83 -20.38
N PHE A 245 -8.30 1.91 -21.58
CA PHE A 245 -7.41 3.01 -21.95
C PHE A 245 -8.08 4.38 -21.88
N ALA A 246 -7.30 5.38 -21.48
CA ALA A 246 -7.67 6.79 -21.56
C ALA A 246 -6.59 7.56 -22.33
N HIS A 247 -7.01 8.57 -23.08
CA HIS A 247 -6.15 9.34 -23.97
C HIS A 247 -6.25 10.83 -23.68
N VAL A 248 -5.10 11.52 -23.73
CA VAL A 248 -5.01 12.98 -23.69
C VAL A 248 -4.40 13.48 -24.99
N LYS A 249 -5.10 14.40 -25.65
CA LYS A 249 -4.72 14.99 -26.95
C LYS A 249 -3.94 16.31 -26.84
N LYS A 250 -3.78 16.86 -25.63
CA LYS A 250 -3.07 18.12 -25.38
C LYS A 250 -1.63 18.06 -25.89
N SER A 251 -1.10 19.19 -26.34
CA SER A 251 0.31 19.28 -26.76
C SER A 251 1.25 19.20 -25.55
N LYS A 252 2.54 18.89 -25.77
CA LYS A 252 3.55 18.96 -24.70
C LYS A 252 3.58 20.35 -24.06
N ALA A 253 3.47 21.42 -24.84
CA ALA A 253 3.52 22.79 -24.34
C ALA A 253 2.34 23.09 -23.40
N ASP A 254 1.13 22.66 -23.77
CA ASP A 254 -0.08 22.85 -22.95
C ASP A 254 0.02 22.06 -21.64
N ILE A 255 0.37 20.77 -21.71
CA ILE A 255 0.55 19.90 -20.53
C ILE A 255 1.60 20.51 -19.58
N MET A 256 2.71 21.03 -20.11
CA MET A 256 3.75 21.68 -19.31
C MET A 256 3.30 22.98 -18.63
N LYS A 257 2.36 23.70 -19.26
CA LYS A 257 1.79 24.97 -18.77
C LYS A 257 0.72 24.73 -17.71
N THR A 258 -0.14 23.73 -17.90
CA THR A 258 -1.30 23.49 -17.05
C THR A 258 -1.11 22.27 -16.15
N ASP A 259 -1.14 21.06 -16.72
CA ASP A 259 -1.25 19.79 -15.99
C ASP A 259 -0.02 19.50 -15.12
N ILE A 260 1.17 19.86 -15.59
CA ILE A 260 2.43 19.68 -14.86
C ILE A 260 2.70 20.82 -13.86
N LEU A 261 1.98 21.95 -13.91
CA LEU A 261 2.25 23.08 -13.02
C LEU A 261 2.09 22.71 -11.52
N PRO A 262 1.01 22.01 -11.08
CA PRO A 262 0.90 21.54 -9.71
C PRO A 262 2.04 20.60 -9.30
N PHE A 263 2.48 19.71 -10.20
CA PHE A 263 3.61 18.81 -9.93
C PHE A 263 4.91 19.59 -9.71
N LYS A 264 5.20 20.60 -10.54
CA LYS A 264 6.36 21.48 -10.35
C LYS A 264 6.31 22.22 -9.01
N ALA A 265 5.14 22.67 -8.59
CA ALA A 265 4.95 23.31 -7.29
C ALA A 265 5.27 22.35 -6.12
N GLY A 266 4.76 21.11 -6.18
CA GLY A 266 5.03 20.09 -5.16
C GLY A 266 6.48 19.60 -5.15
N ILE A 267 7.11 19.45 -6.32
CA ILE A 267 8.53 19.10 -6.44
C ILE A 267 9.39 20.19 -5.81
N LYS A 268 9.09 21.48 -6.07
CA LYS A 268 9.78 22.61 -5.44
C LYS A 268 9.55 22.66 -3.92
N ALA A 269 8.38 22.21 -3.45
CA ALA A 269 8.07 22.08 -2.03
C ALA A 269 8.72 20.85 -1.36
N GLY A 270 9.43 20.01 -2.13
CA GLY A 270 10.21 18.88 -1.60
C GLY A 270 9.43 17.56 -1.49
N ALA A 271 8.46 17.33 -2.38
CA ALA A 271 7.74 16.05 -2.44
C ALA A 271 8.70 14.85 -2.52
N ASP A 272 8.44 13.83 -1.71
CA ASP A 272 9.27 12.62 -1.62
C ASP A 272 9.09 11.69 -2.82
N SER A 273 7.86 11.59 -3.32
CA SER A 273 7.53 10.73 -4.45
C SER A 273 6.54 11.35 -5.43
N VAL A 274 6.50 10.77 -6.63
CA VAL A 274 5.51 11.07 -7.67
C VAL A 274 4.98 9.75 -8.24
N MET A 275 3.66 9.62 -8.30
CA MET A 275 2.98 8.49 -8.92
C MET A 275 2.64 8.81 -10.38
N VAL A 276 2.86 7.86 -11.28
CA VAL A 276 2.68 8.03 -12.73
C VAL A 276 1.45 7.27 -13.22
N THR A 277 0.57 7.98 -13.92
CA THR A 277 -0.71 7.49 -14.45
C THR A 277 -0.54 6.44 -15.57
N HIS A 278 -1.65 5.82 -15.99
CA HIS A 278 -1.74 4.89 -17.11
C HIS A 278 -2.41 5.50 -18.36
N VAL A 279 -2.63 6.83 -18.35
CA VAL A 279 -3.11 7.59 -19.51
C VAL A 279 -2.07 7.60 -20.64
N ILE A 280 -2.55 7.51 -21.89
CA ILE A 280 -1.75 7.68 -23.11
C ILE A 280 -1.79 9.16 -23.53
N TYR A 281 -0.62 9.75 -23.81
CA TYR A 281 -0.52 11.15 -24.23
C TYR A 281 -0.14 11.20 -25.70
N ASP A 282 -1.13 11.35 -26.57
CA ASP A 282 -1.01 11.18 -28.02
C ASP A 282 0.09 12.04 -28.65
N LYS A 283 0.34 13.23 -28.10
CA LYS A 283 1.34 14.19 -28.59
C LYS A 283 2.71 14.10 -27.90
N ILE A 284 2.89 13.17 -26.96
CA ILE A 284 4.18 12.91 -26.27
C ILE A 284 4.66 11.49 -26.60
N ASP A 285 3.82 10.50 -26.30
CA ASP A 285 4.05 9.10 -26.59
C ASP A 285 2.72 8.40 -26.89
N PRO A 286 2.34 8.28 -28.18
CA PRO A 286 1.08 7.67 -28.57
C PRO A 286 1.09 6.14 -28.41
N THR A 287 2.27 5.54 -28.15
CA THR A 287 2.42 4.09 -28.07
C THR A 287 2.27 3.60 -26.64
N TYR A 288 2.93 4.26 -25.68
CA TYR A 288 3.01 3.76 -24.31
C TYR A 288 2.18 4.62 -23.35
N PRO A 289 1.38 4.00 -22.45
CA PRO A 289 0.88 4.65 -21.25
C PRO A 289 2.00 5.38 -20.48
N ALA A 290 1.68 6.48 -19.81
CA ALA A 290 2.67 7.32 -19.12
C ALA A 290 3.61 6.54 -18.18
N SER A 291 3.08 5.60 -17.39
CA SER A 291 3.86 4.73 -16.50
C SER A 291 4.83 3.79 -17.23
N LEU A 292 4.60 3.50 -18.51
CA LEU A 292 5.45 2.66 -19.37
C LEU A 292 6.27 3.49 -20.38
N SER A 293 6.07 4.80 -20.43
CA SER A 293 6.69 5.69 -21.41
C SER A 293 7.98 6.33 -20.87
N LYS A 294 9.12 5.94 -21.44
CA LYS A 294 10.40 6.61 -21.16
C LYS A 294 10.35 8.11 -21.49
N LYS A 295 9.56 8.52 -22.48
CA LYS A 295 9.41 9.94 -22.87
C LYS A 295 8.73 10.72 -21.76
N VAL A 296 7.62 10.21 -21.23
CA VAL A 296 6.88 10.86 -20.13
C VAL A 296 7.71 10.87 -18.84
N ILE A 297 8.33 9.74 -18.46
CA ILE A 297 9.22 9.70 -17.29
C ILE A 297 10.42 10.65 -17.45
N SER A 298 10.93 10.83 -18.68
CA SER A 298 11.98 11.81 -18.95
C SER A 298 11.52 13.25 -18.69
N LEU A 299 10.25 13.59 -18.92
CA LEU A 299 9.73 14.92 -18.56
C LEU A 299 9.84 15.16 -17.05
N LEU A 300 9.46 14.18 -16.25
CA LEU A 300 9.54 14.27 -14.80
C LEU A 300 11.00 14.41 -14.32
N ARG A 301 11.90 13.57 -14.87
CA ARG A 301 13.31 13.57 -14.47
C ARG A 301 14.10 14.78 -14.96
N LYS A 302 13.90 15.20 -16.20
CA LYS A 302 14.72 16.25 -16.85
C LYS A 302 14.04 17.60 -16.78
N ASP A 303 12.84 17.73 -17.33
CA ASP A 303 12.14 19.01 -17.44
C ASP A 303 11.63 19.50 -16.06
N CYS A 304 11.15 18.59 -15.20
CA CYS A 304 10.72 18.92 -13.83
C CYS A 304 11.84 18.76 -12.78
N LYS A 305 13.02 18.24 -13.17
CA LYS A 305 14.19 18.04 -12.29
C LYS A 305 13.89 17.22 -11.02
N PHE A 306 12.98 16.25 -11.10
CA PHE A 306 12.58 15.47 -9.94
C PHE A 306 13.59 14.37 -9.60
N ASN A 307 14.13 14.41 -8.38
CA ASN A 307 15.14 13.47 -7.89
C ASN A 307 14.64 12.44 -6.88
N GLY A 308 13.39 12.55 -6.41
CA GLY A 308 12.76 11.61 -5.48
C GLY A 308 12.26 10.33 -6.15
N VAL A 309 11.48 9.54 -5.42
CA VAL A 309 11.00 8.22 -5.87
C VAL A 309 9.90 8.38 -6.92
N ILE A 310 10.07 7.77 -8.09
CA ILE A 310 8.97 7.58 -9.05
C ILE A 310 8.34 6.22 -8.81
N VAL A 311 7.03 6.20 -8.60
CA VAL A 311 6.23 4.98 -8.45
C VAL A 311 5.16 4.90 -9.54
N THR A 312 4.87 3.70 -10.02
CA THR A 312 3.72 3.51 -10.93
C THR A 312 2.41 3.63 -10.14
N ASP A 313 1.32 3.99 -10.82
CA ASP A 313 -0.02 3.55 -10.38
C ASP A 313 -0.13 2.01 -10.46
N ALA A 314 -1.22 1.43 -9.96
CA ALA A 314 -1.38 -0.02 -9.82
C ALA A 314 -1.35 -0.75 -11.18
N LEU A 315 -0.34 -1.59 -11.40
CA LEU A 315 -0.14 -2.28 -12.69
C LEU A 315 -1.20 -3.35 -12.99
N GLU A 316 -2.07 -3.68 -12.03
CA GLU A 316 -3.25 -4.52 -12.23
C GLU A 316 -4.42 -3.82 -12.94
N MET A 317 -4.38 -2.49 -13.10
CA MET A 317 -5.46 -1.72 -13.70
C MET A 317 -5.73 -2.11 -15.16
N GLY A 318 -7.00 -1.96 -15.58
CA GLY A 318 -7.50 -2.41 -16.88
C GLY A 318 -6.69 -1.90 -18.07
N ALA A 319 -6.31 -0.61 -18.07
CA ALA A 319 -5.48 -0.02 -19.12
C ALA A 319 -4.16 -0.77 -19.35
N ILE A 320 -3.44 -1.12 -18.27
CA ILE A 320 -2.14 -1.81 -18.35
C ILE A 320 -2.31 -3.29 -18.73
N GLN A 321 -3.34 -3.96 -18.21
CA GLN A 321 -3.62 -5.34 -18.57
C GLN A 321 -4.04 -5.46 -20.05
N ASN A 322 -4.84 -4.51 -20.55
CA ASN A 322 -5.22 -4.44 -21.96
C ASN A 322 -4.02 -4.10 -22.84
N PHE A 323 -3.12 -3.22 -22.38
CA PHE A 323 -1.85 -2.92 -23.06
C PHE A 323 -1.00 -4.17 -23.21
N ALA A 324 -0.73 -4.88 -22.11
CA ALA A 324 0.07 -6.10 -22.14
C ALA A 324 -0.47 -7.10 -23.18
N LYS A 325 -1.80 -7.34 -23.19
CA LYS A 325 -2.46 -8.24 -24.14
C LYS A 325 -2.27 -7.81 -25.59
N LYS A 326 -2.51 -6.53 -25.90
CA LYS A 326 -2.35 -5.98 -27.26
C LYS A 326 -0.91 -6.05 -27.76
N HIS A 327 0.06 -6.03 -26.85
CA HIS A 327 1.49 -6.04 -27.17
C HIS A 327 2.17 -7.40 -26.89
N GLY A 328 1.45 -8.51 -27.07
CA GLY A 328 2.04 -9.85 -27.02
C GLY A 328 2.39 -10.35 -25.62
N ASN A 329 1.66 -9.91 -24.59
CA ASN A 329 1.86 -10.23 -23.18
C ASN A 329 3.26 -9.88 -22.65
N GLN A 330 3.80 -8.74 -23.09
CA GLN A 330 5.04 -8.19 -22.54
C GLN A 330 4.93 -7.97 -21.03
N SER A 331 6.03 -8.19 -20.30
CA SER A 331 6.09 -7.92 -18.86
C SER A 331 6.00 -6.42 -18.60
N VAL A 332 4.88 -5.98 -18.04
CA VAL A 332 4.64 -4.57 -17.69
C VAL A 332 5.61 -4.07 -16.62
N ASP A 333 6.05 -4.95 -15.71
CA ASP A 333 7.09 -4.64 -14.72
C ASP A 333 8.42 -4.26 -15.39
N VAL A 334 8.84 -5.05 -16.39
CA VAL A 334 10.07 -4.78 -17.16
C VAL A 334 9.94 -3.46 -17.93
N LEU A 335 8.79 -3.22 -18.57
CA LEU A 335 8.54 -1.97 -19.29
C LEU A 335 8.55 -0.75 -18.37
N ALA A 336 7.89 -0.82 -17.22
CA ALA A 336 7.86 0.25 -16.23
C ALA A 336 9.25 0.57 -15.68
N VAL A 337 10.07 -0.45 -15.38
CA VAL A 337 11.47 -0.21 -14.99
C VAL A 337 12.24 0.41 -16.15
N LYS A 338 12.15 -0.11 -17.39
CA LYS A 338 12.82 0.46 -18.57
C LYS A 338 12.44 1.93 -18.81
N ALA A 339 11.20 2.31 -18.53
CA ALA A 339 10.74 3.69 -18.62
C ALA A 339 11.43 4.62 -17.61
N GLY A 340 11.81 4.10 -16.44
CA GLY A 340 12.57 4.81 -15.42
C GLY A 340 11.86 4.95 -14.06
N ASN A 341 10.80 4.18 -13.82
CA ASN A 341 10.17 4.09 -12.51
C ASN A 341 11.14 3.45 -11.50
N ASP A 342 11.15 3.96 -10.26
CA ASP A 342 11.96 3.39 -9.19
C ASP A 342 11.22 2.30 -8.43
N MET A 343 9.90 2.45 -8.26
CA MET A 343 9.03 1.49 -7.60
C MET A 343 7.83 1.11 -8.47
N LEU A 344 7.38 -0.13 -8.33
CA LEU A 344 6.24 -0.72 -9.03
C LEU A 344 5.17 -1.05 -8.00
N MET A 345 3.97 -0.51 -8.20
CA MET A 345 2.79 -0.91 -7.44
C MET A 345 2.15 -2.13 -8.11
N THR A 346 2.40 -3.33 -7.58
CA THR A 346 1.86 -4.57 -8.13
C THR A 346 1.89 -5.75 -7.14
N ALA A 347 0.93 -6.66 -7.29
CA ALA A 347 0.86 -7.95 -6.64
C ALA A 347 1.67 -9.07 -7.33
N ASP A 348 2.18 -8.91 -8.57
CA ASP A 348 2.89 -9.98 -9.30
C ASP A 348 4.43 -9.97 -9.11
N TYR A 349 4.91 -9.52 -7.95
CA TYR A 349 6.35 -9.47 -7.60
C TYR A 349 7.06 -10.81 -7.76
N ALA A 350 6.38 -11.94 -7.56
CA ALA A 350 6.95 -13.27 -7.71
C ALA A 350 7.41 -13.57 -9.15
N LYS A 351 6.74 -12.99 -10.16
CA LYS A 351 7.15 -13.06 -11.56
C LYS A 351 7.94 -11.84 -12.01
N GLY A 352 7.58 -10.66 -11.51
CA GLY A 352 8.23 -9.39 -11.85
C GLY A 352 9.72 -9.37 -11.50
N ILE A 353 10.09 -9.82 -10.28
CA ILE A 353 11.49 -9.84 -9.82
C ILE A 353 12.39 -10.66 -10.75
N PRO A 354 12.11 -11.94 -11.06
CA PRO A 354 12.94 -12.71 -11.98
C PRO A 354 12.88 -12.18 -13.42
N ALA A 355 11.75 -11.62 -13.87
CA ALA A 355 11.65 -11.01 -15.20
C ALA A 355 12.58 -9.78 -15.36
N ILE A 356 12.58 -8.88 -14.38
CA ILE A 356 13.48 -7.72 -14.35
C ILE A 356 14.94 -8.20 -14.26
N ALA A 357 15.24 -9.20 -13.43
CA ALA A 357 16.60 -9.75 -13.32
C ALA A 357 17.09 -10.30 -14.67
N LYS A 358 16.21 -11.02 -15.40
CA LYS A 358 16.50 -11.52 -16.75
C LYS A 358 16.75 -10.37 -17.74
N ALA A 359 15.93 -9.31 -17.70
CA ALA A 359 16.12 -8.13 -18.55
C ALA A 359 17.44 -7.40 -18.25
N VAL A 360 17.85 -7.32 -16.98
CA VAL A 360 19.16 -6.77 -16.59
C VAL A 360 20.31 -7.63 -17.11
N ASN A 361 20.20 -8.95 -16.99
CA ASN A 361 21.23 -9.88 -17.49
C ASN A 361 21.36 -9.83 -19.02
N LYS A 362 20.28 -9.52 -19.74
CA LYS A 362 20.27 -9.28 -21.18
C LYS A 362 20.75 -7.89 -21.60
N GLY A 363 21.05 -7.00 -20.66
CA GLY A 363 21.45 -5.62 -20.94
C GLY A 363 20.30 -4.67 -21.31
N GLU A 364 19.04 -5.14 -21.28
CA GLU A 364 17.87 -4.29 -21.57
C GLU A 364 17.60 -3.23 -20.49
N ILE A 365 18.03 -3.51 -19.26
CA ILE A 365 18.03 -2.58 -18.12
C ILE A 365 19.43 -2.56 -17.53
N SER A 366 20.04 -1.39 -17.40
CA SER A 366 21.38 -1.31 -16.81
C SER A 366 21.35 -1.58 -15.29
N LYS A 367 22.38 -2.25 -14.77
CA LYS A 367 22.57 -2.39 -13.29
C LYS A 367 22.65 -1.02 -12.60
N SER A 368 23.21 -0.01 -13.29
CA SER A 368 23.32 1.37 -12.79
C SER A 368 21.94 2.00 -12.56
N GLN A 369 20.98 1.74 -13.46
CA GLN A 369 19.60 2.21 -13.29
C GLN A 369 18.95 1.59 -12.04
N ILE A 370 19.07 0.26 -11.86
CA ILE A 370 18.58 -0.42 -10.65
C ILE A 370 19.21 0.18 -9.39
N ASN A 371 20.53 0.37 -9.39
CA ASN A 371 21.24 0.95 -8.25
C ASN A 371 20.75 2.38 -7.92
N LYS A 372 20.51 3.23 -8.93
CA LYS A 372 19.98 4.59 -8.74
C LYS A 372 18.57 4.58 -8.14
N SER A 373 17.70 3.69 -8.62
CA SER A 373 16.35 3.54 -8.08
C SER A 373 16.36 3.08 -6.63
N VAL A 374 17.13 2.04 -6.32
CA VAL A 374 17.27 1.55 -4.94
C VAL A 374 17.88 2.61 -4.02
N LYS A 375 18.84 3.42 -4.50
CA LYS A 375 19.38 4.54 -3.73
C LYS A 375 18.29 5.53 -3.32
N ARG A 376 17.43 5.95 -4.25
CA ARG A 376 16.31 6.86 -3.94
C ARG A 376 15.36 6.28 -2.91
N ILE A 377 15.02 5.00 -3.06
CA ILE A 377 14.13 4.28 -2.13
C ILE A 377 14.73 4.24 -0.72
N LEU A 378 16.01 3.88 -0.60
CA LEU A 378 16.70 3.83 0.69
C LEU A 378 16.89 5.22 1.29
N THR A 379 17.14 6.25 0.47
CA THR A 379 17.20 7.65 0.92
C THR A 379 15.84 8.10 1.45
N MET A 380 14.73 7.75 0.79
CA MET A 380 13.38 8.05 1.30
C MET A 380 13.10 7.34 2.62
N LYS A 381 13.43 6.05 2.74
CA LYS A 381 13.32 5.30 4.01
C LYS A 381 14.15 5.93 5.14
N ASN A 382 15.34 6.43 4.80
CA ASN A 382 16.21 7.12 5.76
C ASN A 382 15.64 8.47 6.19
N LYS A 383 15.09 9.26 5.26
CA LYS A 383 14.41 10.53 5.56
C LYS A 383 13.23 10.33 6.52
N LEU A 384 12.53 9.21 6.39
CA LEU A 384 11.42 8.82 7.28
C LEU A 384 11.86 8.23 8.63
N GLY A 385 13.16 8.22 8.93
CA GLY A 385 13.70 7.63 10.16
C GLY A 385 13.51 6.11 10.27
N LEU A 386 13.16 5.42 9.18
CA LEU A 386 12.92 3.98 9.20
C LEU A 386 14.22 3.20 9.20
N LEU A 387 15.27 3.75 8.56
CA LEU A 387 16.49 3.03 8.22
C LEU A 387 17.61 3.29 9.22
N SER A 388 18.16 2.22 9.77
CA SER A 388 19.36 2.26 10.61
C SER A 388 20.59 1.67 9.91
N ALA A 389 21.77 1.95 10.47
CA ALA A 389 23.01 1.29 10.07
C ALA A 389 22.94 -0.25 10.19
N SER A 390 22.19 -0.79 11.14
CA SER A 390 22.02 -2.24 11.31
C SER A 390 21.11 -2.89 10.27
N ASP A 391 20.22 -2.13 9.66
CA ASP A 391 19.35 -2.61 8.58
C ASP A 391 20.10 -2.76 7.26
N LEU A 392 21.11 -1.91 7.05
CA LEU A 392 21.95 -1.91 5.84
C LEU A 392 22.99 -3.04 5.77
N GLN A 393 22.73 -4.13 6.49
CA GLN A 393 23.54 -5.35 6.42
C GLN A 393 22.95 -6.32 5.41
N VAL A 394 23.79 -6.86 4.52
CA VAL A 394 23.34 -7.87 3.54
C VAL A 394 23.18 -9.22 4.24
N ARG A 395 21.93 -9.59 4.53
CA ARG A 395 21.60 -10.85 5.23
C ARG A 395 21.17 -11.94 4.26
N LYS A 396 21.67 -13.16 4.44
CA LYS A 396 21.19 -14.37 3.76
C LYS A 396 19.83 -14.80 4.32
N ASN A 397 19.05 -15.51 3.52
CA ASN A 397 17.83 -16.17 4.00
C ASN A 397 18.22 -17.42 4.77
N SER A 398 18.14 -17.37 6.10
CA SER A 398 18.43 -18.52 6.98
C SER A 398 17.19 -19.04 7.70
N LYS A 399 16.14 -18.22 7.82
CA LYS A 399 14.89 -18.60 8.47
C LYS A 399 13.90 -19.22 7.48
N LYS A 400 13.13 -20.20 7.95
CA LYS A 400 12.01 -20.82 7.22
C LYS A 400 10.69 -20.16 7.59
N PHE A 401 9.64 -20.41 6.82
CA PHE A 401 8.30 -19.92 7.13
C PHE A 401 7.41 -21.05 7.68
N PHE A 402 6.51 -20.72 8.60
CA PHE A 402 5.54 -21.69 9.12
C PHE A 402 4.60 -22.16 8.02
N LYS A 403 4.30 -23.45 7.94
CA LYS A 403 3.10 -23.87 7.18
C LYS A 403 1.90 -23.77 8.12
N LEU A 404 1.28 -22.59 8.17
CA LEU A 404 -0.03 -22.44 8.82
C LEU A 404 -1.08 -23.21 8.01
N ASN A 405 -1.71 -24.19 8.63
CA ASN A 405 -2.70 -25.04 7.97
C ASN A 405 -4.09 -24.42 8.09
N ASN A 406 -4.52 -24.11 9.31
CA ASN A 406 -5.86 -23.56 9.56
C ASN A 406 -5.95 -22.87 10.93
N ILE A 407 -6.86 -21.90 11.02
CA ILE A 407 -7.48 -21.46 12.27
C ILE A 407 -8.92 -21.98 12.25
N SER A 408 -9.22 -23.00 13.07
CA SER A 408 -10.57 -23.54 13.17
C SER A 408 -11.24 -23.09 14.47
N TYR A 409 -12.53 -22.79 14.40
CA TYR A 409 -13.36 -22.40 15.53
C TYR A 409 -14.17 -23.61 16.00
N THR A 410 -14.21 -23.84 17.32
CA THR A 410 -14.96 -24.97 17.89
C THR A 410 -16.26 -24.51 18.52
N LYS A 411 -17.23 -25.43 18.66
CA LYS A 411 -18.49 -25.20 19.40
C LYS A 411 -18.28 -24.78 20.86
N LYS A 412 -17.09 -25.04 21.43
CA LYS A 412 -16.72 -24.69 22.81
C LYS A 412 -16.13 -23.29 22.93
N ASN A 413 -16.46 -22.36 22.03
CA ASN A 413 -15.98 -20.97 22.04
C ASN A 413 -14.44 -20.85 22.11
N THR A 414 -13.72 -21.71 21.36
CA THR A 414 -12.25 -21.67 21.26
C THR A 414 -11.81 -21.64 19.80
N ALA A 415 -10.68 -20.97 19.53
CA ALA A 415 -9.96 -21.08 18.28
C ALA A 415 -8.79 -22.05 18.43
N VAL A 416 -8.54 -22.82 17.38
CA VAL A 416 -7.44 -23.76 17.27
C VAL A 416 -6.56 -23.34 16.11
N ILE A 417 -5.32 -22.95 16.43
CA ILE A 417 -4.28 -22.58 15.48
C ILE A 417 -3.44 -23.84 15.24
N SER A 418 -3.32 -24.26 13.99
CA SER A 418 -2.57 -25.46 13.63
C SER A 418 -1.65 -25.23 12.44
N GLY A 419 -0.51 -25.91 12.44
CA GLY A 419 0.46 -25.79 11.37
C GLY A 419 1.61 -26.78 11.49
N VAL A 420 2.66 -26.54 10.71
CA VAL A 420 3.90 -27.32 10.69
C VAL A 420 5.09 -26.42 11.00
N ALA A 421 5.92 -26.89 11.92
CA ALA A 421 7.21 -26.33 12.32
C ALA A 421 8.28 -27.44 12.30
N HIS A 422 9.48 -27.15 12.80
CA HIS A 422 10.54 -28.15 12.97
C HIS A 422 10.09 -29.21 14.01
N LYS A 423 10.52 -30.46 13.84
CA LYS A 423 10.17 -31.55 14.77
C LYS A 423 10.55 -31.17 16.20
N TYR A 424 9.63 -31.35 17.14
CA TYR A 424 9.82 -31.02 18.57
C TYR A 424 10.10 -29.54 18.89
N ALA A 425 10.02 -28.64 17.91
CA ALA A 425 10.28 -27.23 18.12
C ALA A 425 9.27 -26.63 19.10
N LYS A 426 9.77 -25.74 19.97
CA LYS A 426 8.91 -24.88 20.79
C LYS A 426 8.21 -23.89 19.87
N VAL A 427 6.90 -23.74 20.07
CA VAL A 427 6.08 -22.77 19.36
C VAL A 427 5.45 -21.86 20.40
N SER A 428 5.48 -20.56 20.17
CA SER A 428 4.82 -19.58 21.01
C SER A 428 3.82 -18.76 20.22
N LEU A 429 2.74 -18.37 20.87
CA LEU A 429 1.74 -17.45 20.37
C LEU A 429 1.70 -16.25 21.32
N ASP A 430 2.30 -15.16 20.88
CA ASP A 430 2.51 -13.96 21.68
C ASP A 430 1.37 -12.98 21.40
N ASN A 431 0.51 -12.73 22.39
CA ASN A 431 -0.58 -11.78 22.21
C ASN A 431 -0.03 -10.36 22.12
N THR A 432 -0.27 -9.68 21.00
CA THR A 432 0.35 -8.36 20.75
C THR A 432 -0.17 -7.27 21.69
N ASP A 433 -1.40 -7.44 22.17
CA ASP A 433 -2.14 -6.45 22.94
C ASP A 433 -1.91 -6.57 24.45
N THR A 434 -1.83 -7.81 24.95
CA THR A 434 -1.71 -8.15 26.38
C THR A 434 -0.32 -8.65 26.78
N LYS A 435 0.56 -8.93 25.80
CA LYS A 435 1.88 -9.54 25.98
C LYS A 435 1.88 -10.93 26.62
N LYS A 436 0.71 -11.55 26.81
CA LYS A 436 0.60 -12.93 27.27
C LYS A 436 1.11 -13.89 26.20
N VAL A 437 1.89 -14.88 26.61
CA VAL A 437 2.48 -15.88 25.72
C VAL A 437 1.89 -17.25 26.02
N LEU A 438 1.27 -17.86 25.02
CA LEU A 438 0.90 -19.27 25.05
C LEU A 438 2.02 -20.07 24.40
N THR A 439 2.41 -21.20 24.99
CA THR A 439 3.45 -22.08 24.42
C THR A 439 2.92 -23.48 24.15
N GLY A 440 3.54 -24.13 23.17
CA GLY A 440 3.33 -25.54 22.87
C GLY A 440 4.57 -26.12 22.18
N LYS A 441 4.47 -27.38 21.76
CA LYS A 441 5.53 -28.07 21.02
C LYS A 441 4.98 -28.75 19.78
N ALA A 442 5.76 -28.74 18.71
CA ALA A 442 5.49 -29.57 17.54
C ALA A 442 5.76 -31.05 17.86
N ASN A 443 5.01 -31.96 17.25
CA ASN A 443 5.19 -33.41 17.45
C ASN A 443 6.33 -33.99 16.56
N LYS A 444 6.49 -35.31 16.56
CA LYS A 444 7.47 -36.04 15.73
C LYS A 444 7.34 -35.83 14.21
N LYS A 445 6.15 -35.41 13.76
CA LYS A 445 5.83 -35.04 12.37
C LYS A 445 5.94 -33.52 12.14
N GLY A 446 6.38 -32.75 13.12
CA GLY A 446 6.47 -31.29 13.06
C GLY A 446 5.12 -30.57 13.20
N GLN A 447 4.04 -31.28 13.48
CA GLN A 447 2.70 -30.68 13.58
C GLN A 447 2.52 -30.07 14.97
N PHE A 448 1.99 -28.85 15.03
CA PHE A 448 1.61 -28.19 16.29
C PHE A 448 0.15 -27.79 16.28
N LYS A 449 -0.41 -27.66 17.49
CA LYS A 449 -1.75 -27.16 17.75
C LYS A 449 -1.71 -26.29 19.00
N LEU A 450 -2.21 -25.06 18.89
CA LEU A 450 -2.40 -24.15 20.02
C LEU A 450 -3.89 -23.79 20.10
N THR A 451 -4.45 -23.81 21.30
CA THR A 451 -5.86 -23.52 21.54
C THR A 451 -6.00 -22.23 22.34
N VAL A 452 -6.84 -21.33 21.89
CA VAL A 452 -7.06 -20.01 22.50
C VAL A 452 -8.56 -19.81 22.75
N PRO A 453 -8.99 -19.40 23.96
CA PRO A 453 -10.37 -19.00 24.21
C PRO A 453 -10.78 -17.79 23.35
N LEU A 454 -11.95 -17.86 22.72
CA LEU A 454 -12.49 -16.72 21.98
C LEU A 454 -12.93 -15.62 22.96
N LYS A 455 -12.81 -14.37 22.51
CA LYS A 455 -13.29 -13.18 23.23
C LYS A 455 -14.35 -12.47 22.41
N ALA A 456 -15.01 -11.50 23.03
CA ALA A 456 -15.96 -10.61 22.35
C ALA A 456 -15.29 -9.73 21.29
N THR A 457 -13.98 -9.50 21.39
CA THR A 457 -13.18 -8.72 20.44
C THR A 457 -12.17 -9.61 19.71
N THR A 458 -11.76 -9.18 18.51
CA THR A 458 -10.67 -9.80 17.75
C THR A 458 -9.38 -9.81 18.58
N GLN A 459 -8.63 -10.90 18.51
CA GLN A 459 -7.35 -11.07 19.20
C GLN A 459 -6.22 -11.22 18.18
N ASN A 460 -5.12 -10.51 18.41
CA ASN A 460 -3.95 -10.51 17.52
C ASN A 460 -2.75 -11.14 18.21
N PHE A 461 -2.03 -11.95 17.45
CA PHE A 461 -0.90 -12.70 17.95
C PHE A 461 0.25 -12.71 16.95
N ILE A 462 1.47 -12.87 17.46
CA ILE A 462 2.61 -13.28 16.65
C ILE A 462 2.92 -14.73 17.00
N LEU A 463 2.85 -15.60 16.01
CA LEU A 463 3.30 -16.98 16.10
C LEU A 463 4.82 -17.01 15.87
N ASN A 464 5.57 -17.58 16.81
CA ASN A 464 7.03 -17.70 16.74
C ASN A 464 7.50 -19.13 17.03
N SER A 465 8.66 -19.48 16.46
CA SER A 465 9.41 -20.70 16.74
C SER A 465 10.85 -20.49 16.30
N ASP A 466 11.78 -21.22 16.89
CA ASP A 466 13.20 -21.12 16.56
C ASP A 466 13.44 -21.42 15.08
N ASN A 467 14.26 -20.60 14.43
CA ASN A 467 14.58 -20.67 12.99
C ASN A 467 13.40 -20.41 12.03
N TYR A 468 12.23 -20.02 12.54
CA TYR A 468 11.09 -19.59 11.73
C TYR A 468 10.93 -18.07 11.71
N LEU A 469 10.37 -17.56 10.60
CA LEU A 469 9.85 -16.22 10.50
C LEU A 469 8.60 -16.12 11.37
N GLY A 470 8.53 -15.08 12.20
CA GLY A 470 7.33 -14.78 12.96
C GLY A 470 6.18 -14.43 12.02
N THR A 471 4.98 -14.88 12.37
CA THR A 471 3.77 -14.74 11.54
C THR A 471 2.65 -14.12 12.33
N ASN A 472 1.96 -13.12 11.77
CA ASN A 472 0.77 -12.57 12.39
C ASN A 472 -0.41 -13.56 12.27
N VAL A 473 -1.12 -13.72 13.39
CA VAL A 473 -2.26 -14.61 13.54
C VAL A 473 -3.42 -13.82 14.12
N HIS A 474 -4.51 -13.78 13.36
CA HIS A 474 -5.73 -13.06 13.73
C HIS A 474 -6.82 -14.05 14.12
N ILE A 475 -7.41 -13.85 15.30
CA ILE A 475 -8.51 -14.67 15.80
C ILE A 475 -9.73 -13.78 15.99
N ASN A 476 -10.71 -13.94 15.11
CA ASN A 476 -11.99 -13.24 15.17
C ASN A 476 -12.78 -13.55 16.45
N SER A 477 -13.65 -12.61 16.84
CA SER A 477 -14.52 -12.77 18.01
C SER A 477 -15.53 -13.90 17.81
N GLY A 478 -15.97 -14.53 18.91
CA GLY A 478 -16.94 -15.63 18.88
C GLY A 478 -18.33 -15.25 18.37
N LYS A 479 -18.65 -13.94 18.25
CA LYS A 479 -19.96 -13.43 17.82
C LYS A 479 -20.09 -13.22 16.30
N ASN A 480 -18.97 -13.23 15.55
CA ASN A 480 -18.94 -12.85 14.14
C ASN A 480 -18.46 -14.01 13.24
N GLN A 481 -19.16 -15.14 13.26
CA GLN A 481 -19.21 -15.97 12.04
C GLN A 481 -20.20 -15.31 11.09
N VAL A 482 -19.79 -14.19 10.48
CA VAL A 482 -20.63 -13.49 9.51
C VAL A 482 -20.81 -14.41 8.30
N ALA A 483 -22.06 -14.57 7.85
CA ALA A 483 -22.33 -15.26 6.59
C ALA A 483 -21.47 -14.64 5.48
N LYS A 484 -20.85 -15.47 4.64
CA LYS A 484 -20.01 -14.95 3.57
C LYS A 484 -20.82 -14.03 2.64
N LYS A 485 -20.26 -12.86 2.32
CA LYS A 485 -20.77 -11.92 1.31
C LYS A 485 -20.79 -12.61 -0.05
N GLN A 486 -21.71 -12.21 -0.94
CA GLN A 486 -21.87 -12.86 -2.25
C GLN A 486 -21.23 -12.04 -3.37
N ILE A 487 -20.66 -12.74 -4.36
CA ILE A 487 -20.25 -12.17 -5.64
C ILE A 487 -21.40 -12.43 -6.62
N ASN A 488 -22.07 -11.40 -7.11
CA ASN A 488 -23.18 -11.55 -8.03
C ASN A 488 -22.66 -11.51 -9.47
N LEU A 489 -22.68 -12.64 -10.17
CA LEU A 489 -22.21 -12.73 -11.55
C LEU A 489 -23.33 -12.44 -12.55
N ASN A 490 -23.02 -11.63 -13.56
CA ASN A 490 -23.87 -11.42 -14.72
C ASN A 490 -23.73 -12.59 -15.70
N LYS A 491 -24.69 -12.69 -16.64
CA LYS A 491 -24.60 -13.63 -17.76
C LYS A 491 -23.33 -13.36 -18.59
N VAL A 492 -22.57 -14.42 -18.87
CA VAL A 492 -21.37 -14.35 -19.72
C VAL A 492 -21.75 -13.89 -21.12
N LYS A 493 -21.03 -12.87 -21.62
CA LYS A 493 -21.20 -12.34 -22.98
C LYS A 493 -20.05 -12.81 -23.87
N TYR A 494 -20.32 -13.23 -25.10
CA TYR A 494 -19.30 -13.67 -26.06
C TYR A 494 -19.15 -12.64 -27.18
N ASN A 495 -17.93 -12.50 -27.71
CA ASN A 495 -17.73 -11.76 -28.96
C ASN A 495 -18.35 -12.52 -30.15
N LYS A 496 -18.51 -11.85 -31.31
CA LYS A 496 -19.15 -12.44 -32.50
C LYS A 496 -18.55 -13.78 -32.94
N SER A 497 -17.26 -14.00 -32.71
CA SER A 497 -16.56 -15.22 -33.11
C SER A 497 -16.56 -16.33 -32.05
N ASN A 498 -17.16 -16.11 -30.87
CA ASN A 498 -17.14 -16.98 -29.69
C ASN A 498 -15.73 -17.35 -29.20
N THR A 499 -14.75 -16.48 -29.44
CA THR A 499 -13.34 -16.68 -29.05
C THR A 499 -12.97 -15.93 -27.77
N ILE A 500 -13.78 -14.96 -27.36
CA ILE A 500 -13.58 -14.16 -26.15
C ILE A 500 -14.89 -14.13 -25.36
N ALA A 501 -14.82 -14.50 -24.09
CA ALA A 501 -15.88 -14.38 -23.11
C ALA A 501 -15.62 -13.18 -22.19
N THR A 502 -16.65 -12.38 -21.96
CA THR A 502 -16.68 -11.31 -20.97
C THR A 502 -17.44 -11.81 -19.76
N ILE A 503 -16.74 -11.98 -18.64
CA ILE A 503 -17.33 -12.28 -17.34
C ILE A 503 -17.42 -10.96 -16.59
N SER A 504 -18.61 -10.60 -16.13
CA SER A 504 -18.82 -9.39 -15.31
C SER A 504 -19.71 -9.72 -14.12
N GLY A 505 -19.71 -8.84 -13.13
CA GLY A 505 -20.54 -8.99 -11.96
C GLY A 505 -20.52 -7.74 -11.09
N GLN A 506 -21.14 -7.87 -9.93
CA GLN A 506 -21.20 -6.84 -8.91
C GLN A 506 -21.02 -7.46 -7.52
N VAL A 507 -20.41 -6.71 -6.61
CA VAL A 507 -20.35 -7.01 -5.18
C VAL A 507 -21.09 -5.93 -4.39
N ALA A 508 -21.61 -6.29 -3.22
CA ALA A 508 -22.37 -5.37 -2.37
C ALA A 508 -21.50 -4.29 -1.71
N ASP A 509 -20.28 -4.66 -1.30
CA ASP A 509 -19.32 -3.73 -0.71
C ASP A 509 -18.13 -3.60 -1.66
N SER A 510 -18.21 -2.68 -2.63
CA SER A 510 -17.08 -2.32 -3.49
C SER A 510 -15.88 -1.81 -2.70
N GLY A 511 -16.11 -1.32 -1.47
CA GLY A 511 -15.26 -0.32 -0.84
C GLY A 511 -15.08 0.87 -1.80
N GLU A 512 -14.01 1.62 -1.62
CA GLU A 512 -13.57 2.54 -2.68
C GLU A 512 -12.73 1.79 -3.71
N GLU A 513 -12.66 2.34 -4.92
CA GLU A 513 -11.95 1.75 -6.05
C GLU A 513 -10.55 1.24 -5.67
N GLY A 514 -10.19 0.04 -6.16
CA GLY A 514 -8.94 -0.62 -5.80
C GLY A 514 -9.03 -1.52 -4.56
N SER A 515 -10.04 -1.37 -3.70
CA SER A 515 -10.12 -2.08 -2.42
C SER A 515 -10.51 -3.56 -2.51
N LEU A 516 -11.06 -4.03 -3.64
CA LEU A 516 -11.37 -5.43 -3.89
C LEU A 516 -10.85 -5.85 -5.26
N THR A 517 -10.22 -7.02 -5.33
CA THR A 517 -9.78 -7.63 -6.60
C THR A 517 -10.46 -8.97 -6.77
N ILE A 518 -11.11 -9.16 -7.92
CA ILE A 518 -11.72 -10.43 -8.29
C ILE A 518 -10.72 -11.20 -9.16
N ALA A 519 -10.35 -12.40 -8.71
CA ALA A 519 -9.51 -13.33 -9.44
C ALA A 519 -10.35 -14.38 -10.15
N PHE A 520 -9.92 -14.75 -11.35
CA PHE A 520 -10.53 -15.74 -12.23
C PHE A 520 -9.52 -16.86 -12.44
N LYS A 521 -9.86 -18.06 -11.99
CA LYS A 521 -8.98 -19.23 -12.07
C LYS A 521 -9.69 -20.37 -12.76
N ASP A 522 -8.95 -21.18 -13.49
CA ASP A 522 -9.47 -22.47 -13.94
C ASP A 522 -9.80 -23.33 -12.71
N ALA A 523 -11.04 -23.79 -12.58
CA ALA A 523 -11.50 -24.44 -11.36
C ALA A 523 -10.85 -25.82 -11.14
N LYS A 524 -10.37 -26.48 -12.20
CA LYS A 524 -9.77 -27.83 -12.13
C LYS A 524 -8.29 -27.77 -11.77
N THR A 525 -7.56 -26.88 -12.41
CA THR A 525 -6.10 -26.74 -12.30
C THR A 525 -5.70 -25.66 -11.31
N ASN A 526 -6.63 -24.81 -10.89
CA ASN A 526 -6.41 -23.60 -10.09
C ASN A 526 -5.44 -22.60 -10.75
N LYS A 527 -5.23 -22.72 -12.07
CA LYS A 527 -4.37 -21.81 -12.85
C LYS A 527 -5.01 -20.43 -12.91
N ASN A 528 -4.23 -19.39 -12.62
CA ASN A 528 -4.71 -18.01 -12.73
C ASN A 528 -4.91 -17.62 -14.20
N LEU A 529 -6.12 -17.17 -14.53
CA LEU A 529 -6.50 -16.71 -15.88
C LEU A 529 -6.52 -15.19 -15.97
N GLY A 530 -6.60 -14.51 -14.83
CA GLY A 530 -6.55 -13.06 -14.72
C GLY A 530 -7.26 -12.56 -13.47
N SER A 531 -7.20 -11.25 -13.28
CA SER A 531 -7.91 -10.57 -12.21
C SER A 531 -8.38 -9.21 -12.69
N THR A 532 -9.40 -8.65 -12.05
CA THR A 532 -9.79 -7.25 -12.23
C THR A 532 -10.03 -6.61 -10.86
N VAL A 533 -9.72 -5.32 -10.79
CA VAL A 533 -10.14 -4.47 -9.68
C VAL A 533 -11.65 -4.25 -9.78
N VAL A 534 -12.31 -4.19 -8.63
CA VAL A 534 -13.70 -3.76 -8.51
C VAL A 534 -13.74 -2.23 -8.54
N GLY A 535 -14.51 -1.68 -9.47
CA GLY A 535 -14.74 -0.24 -9.56
C GLY A 535 -15.57 0.26 -8.39
N LYS A 536 -15.60 1.57 -8.20
CA LYS A 536 -16.34 2.21 -7.08
C LYS A 536 -17.82 1.81 -7.01
N ASP A 537 -18.44 1.54 -8.15
CA ASP A 537 -19.86 1.13 -8.25
C ASP A 537 -20.12 -0.36 -7.91
N GLY A 538 -19.12 -1.07 -7.39
CA GLY A 538 -19.23 -2.49 -7.07
C GLY A 538 -19.03 -3.39 -8.27
N LYS A 539 -18.91 -2.83 -9.48
CA LYS A 539 -18.86 -3.63 -10.70
C LYS A 539 -17.44 -4.04 -11.04
N PHE A 540 -17.35 -5.17 -11.70
CA PHE A 540 -16.10 -5.68 -12.25
C PHE A 540 -16.37 -6.41 -13.56
N SER A 541 -15.37 -6.44 -14.43
CA SER A 541 -15.45 -7.15 -15.69
C SER A 541 -14.08 -7.62 -16.14
N ILE A 542 -14.01 -8.80 -16.74
CA ILE A 542 -12.80 -9.32 -17.38
C ILE A 542 -13.13 -9.99 -18.71
N LYS A 543 -12.21 -9.86 -19.67
CA LYS A 543 -12.24 -10.59 -20.94
C LYS A 543 -11.23 -11.74 -20.90
N LEU A 544 -11.71 -12.96 -21.11
CA LEU A 544 -10.93 -14.21 -21.17
C LEU A 544 -11.09 -14.87 -22.54
N SER A 545 -10.04 -15.53 -23.02
CA SER A 545 -10.10 -16.38 -24.22
C SER A 545 -10.91 -17.64 -23.94
N VAL A 546 -11.71 -18.08 -24.91
CA VAL A 546 -12.50 -19.31 -24.83
C VAL A 546 -11.71 -20.46 -25.44
N GLY A 547 -11.52 -21.54 -24.68
CA GLY A 547 -10.86 -22.76 -25.14
C GLY A 547 -11.70 -23.62 -26.06
N LYS A 548 -11.12 -24.75 -26.51
CA LYS A 548 -11.81 -25.76 -27.36
C LYS A 548 -12.77 -26.67 -26.57
N LYS A 549 -12.78 -26.58 -25.23
CA LYS A 549 -13.64 -27.36 -24.33
C LYS A 549 -14.29 -26.41 -23.33
N ASN A 550 -15.43 -26.82 -22.76
CA ASN A 550 -16.06 -26.06 -21.69
C ASN A 550 -15.08 -25.94 -20.52
N GLU A 551 -14.95 -24.74 -19.98
CA GLU A 551 -14.04 -24.43 -18.88
C GLU A 551 -14.84 -23.86 -17.71
N THR A 552 -14.72 -24.47 -16.54
CA THR A 552 -15.30 -23.91 -15.31
C THR A 552 -14.30 -22.93 -14.71
N ILE A 553 -14.71 -21.68 -14.60
CA ILE A 553 -13.92 -20.60 -14.04
C ILE A 553 -14.39 -20.33 -12.62
N LYS A 554 -13.47 -20.50 -11.67
CA LYS A 554 -13.64 -20.09 -10.29
C LYS A 554 -13.39 -18.59 -10.18
N VAL A 555 -14.40 -17.88 -9.68
CA VAL A 555 -14.38 -16.44 -9.42
C VAL A 555 -14.31 -16.21 -7.91
N SER A 556 -13.27 -15.53 -7.45
CA SER A 556 -13.01 -15.34 -6.02
C SER A 556 -12.53 -13.94 -5.71
N ALA A 557 -12.96 -13.37 -4.58
CA ALA A 557 -12.35 -12.17 -4.02
C ALA A 557 -10.93 -12.51 -3.53
N GLN A 558 -9.92 -12.06 -4.27
CA GLN A 558 -8.51 -12.41 -4.01
C GLN A 558 -8.01 -11.87 -2.67
N ASN A 559 -8.59 -10.78 -2.22
CA ASN A 559 -8.13 -9.98 -1.10
C ASN A 559 -9.28 -9.57 -0.18
N ASN A 560 -10.32 -10.40 -0.11
CA ASN A 560 -11.30 -10.38 0.95
C ASN A 560 -11.92 -11.77 1.10
N SER A 561 -11.53 -12.50 2.16
CA SER A 561 -12.02 -13.87 2.41
C SER A 561 -13.48 -13.94 2.86
N ASP A 562 -14.08 -12.80 3.16
CA ASP A 562 -15.48 -12.71 3.60
C ASP A 562 -16.43 -12.97 2.43
N TYR A 563 -15.96 -12.90 1.17
CA TYR A 563 -16.76 -13.27 0.02
C TYR A 563 -16.74 -14.79 -0.25
N ALA A 564 -17.88 -15.32 -0.66
CA ALA A 564 -18.01 -16.68 -1.16
C ALA A 564 -17.49 -16.77 -2.61
N ASP A 565 -16.71 -17.81 -2.88
CA ASP A 565 -16.26 -18.11 -4.24
C ASP A 565 -17.48 -18.52 -5.09
N GLN A 566 -17.47 -18.11 -6.35
CA GLN A 566 -18.47 -18.47 -7.35
C GLN A 566 -17.82 -19.26 -8.48
N ASN A 567 -18.63 -20.01 -9.24
CA ASN A 567 -18.17 -20.68 -10.46
C ASN A 567 -19.01 -20.19 -11.64
N VAL A 568 -18.35 -20.00 -12.78
CA VAL A 568 -19.00 -19.70 -14.06
C VAL A 568 -18.42 -20.58 -15.15
N VAL A 569 -19.28 -21.15 -16.00
CA VAL A 569 -18.85 -22.02 -17.09
C VAL A 569 -18.71 -21.21 -18.37
N LEU A 570 -17.50 -21.18 -18.93
CA LEU A 570 -17.27 -20.74 -20.29
C LEU A 570 -17.59 -21.92 -21.23
N LYS A 571 -18.55 -21.70 -22.12
CA LYS A 571 -18.91 -22.69 -23.12
C LYS A 571 -17.91 -22.60 -24.27
N ALA A 572 -17.36 -23.72 -24.67
CA ALA A 572 -16.60 -23.82 -25.91
C ALA A 572 -17.49 -23.43 -27.09
N LYS A 573 -16.81 -22.97 -28.14
CA LYS A 573 -17.42 -22.69 -29.43
C LYS A 573 -18.02 -23.93 -30.06
#